data_AF-A0A2V3PHW7-F1
#
_entry.id   AF-A0A2V3PHW7-F1
#
_cell.length_a   1.000
_cell.length_b   1.000
_cell.length_c   1.000
_cell.angle_alpha   90.00
_cell.angle_beta   90.00
_cell.angle_gamma   90.00
#
_symmetry.space_group_name_H-M   'P 1'
#
loop_
_entity.id
_entity.type
_entity.pdbx_description
1 polymer ?
#
loop_
_entity_poly.entity_id
_entity_poly.type
_entity_poly.pdbx_seq_one_letter_code
_entity_poly.pdbx_strand_id
1 'polypeptide(L)' 'MNDGYSIASFELSELKGKTKVILTHESVKSFSGDDSNMERDSFVVGWNDIIKSLLKDYVGKIPERIDYLIQKLS' A
#
# COMPACT_ATOMS: atom_id res chain seq x y z
N MET A 1 -9.64 -24.36 -6.42
CA MET A 1 -8.95 -23.08 -6.69
C MET A 1 -9.84 -22.00 -6.11
N ASN A 2 -9.30 -21.07 -5.32
CA ASN A 2 -10.07 -19.92 -4.86
C ASN A 2 -9.91 -18.81 -5.91
N ASP A 3 -10.83 -18.78 -6.87
CA ASP A 3 -10.85 -17.74 -7.89
C ASP A 3 -10.94 -16.37 -7.20
N GLY A 4 -10.11 -15.43 -7.64
CA GLY A 4 -10.01 -14.11 -7.03
C GLY A 4 -9.31 -14.05 -5.65
N TYR A 5 -8.64 -15.10 -5.21
CA TYR A 5 -7.74 -15.00 -4.05
C TYR A 5 -6.39 -14.40 -4.45
N SER A 6 -5.98 -13.33 -3.77
CA SER A 6 -4.65 -12.72 -3.92
C SER A 6 -4.11 -12.18 -2.61
N ILE A 7 -2.79 -11.96 -2.57
CA ILE A 7 -2.08 -11.51 -1.37
C ILE A 7 -1.37 -10.20 -1.69
N ALA A 8 -1.67 -9.15 -0.92
CA ALA A 8 -0.94 -7.90 -0.96
C ALA A 8 -0.13 -7.75 0.34
N SER A 9 1.19 -7.73 0.20
CA SER A 9 2.15 -7.63 1.30
C SER A 9 2.83 -6.26 1.29
N PHE A 10 2.94 -5.64 2.46
CA PHE A 10 3.57 -4.34 2.64
C PHE A 10 4.79 -4.47 3.54
N GLU A 11 5.94 -4.02 3.05
CA GLU A 11 7.16 -3.89 3.83
C GLU A 11 7.49 -2.42 4.02
N LEU A 12 7.63 -2.01 5.28
CA LEU A 12 7.89 -0.64 5.68
C LEU A 12 9.27 -0.52 6.29
N SER A 13 10.05 0.45 5.84
CA SER A 13 11.37 0.76 6.40
C SER A 13 11.60 2.26 6.45
N GLU A 14 12.46 2.71 7.34
CA GLU A 14 12.92 4.10 7.33
C GLU A 14 13.91 4.32 6.17
N LEU A 15 13.77 5.46 5.48
CA LEU A 15 14.70 5.91 4.46
C LEU A 15 14.86 7.42 4.56
N LYS A 16 15.99 7.87 5.12
CA LYS A 16 16.38 9.29 5.20
C LYS A 16 15.29 10.18 5.81
N GLY A 17 14.74 9.79 6.96
CA GLY A 17 13.65 10.52 7.63
C GLY A 17 12.29 10.45 6.91
N LYS A 18 12.15 9.56 5.92
CA LYS A 18 10.89 9.22 5.25
C LYS A 18 10.59 7.74 5.44
N THR A 19 9.39 7.31 5.07
CA THR A 19 9.03 5.89 5.02
C THR A 19 9.20 5.38 3.59
N LYS A 20 10.04 4.35 3.42
CA LYS A 20 10.05 3.53 2.22
C LYS A 20 8.97 2.46 2.37
N VAL A 21 8.11 2.38 1.35
CA VAL A 21 7.06 1.37 1.23
C VAL A 21 7.42 0.47 0.06
N ILE A 22 7.49 -0.84 0.28
CA ILE A 22 7.53 -1.85 -0.77
C ILE A 22 6.20 -2.60 -0.71
N LEU A 23 5.51 -2.66 -1.84
CA LEU A 23 4.28 -3.43 -2.00
C LEU A 23 4.54 -4.58 -2.95
N THR A 24 4.21 -5.79 -2.51
CA THR A 24 4.23 -7.01 -3.32
C THR A 24 2.81 -7.54 -3.43
N HIS A 25 2.30 -7.68 -4.67
CA HIS A 25 0.98 -8.26 -4.93
C HIS A 25 1.14 -9.57 -5.69
N GLU A 26 0.80 -10.68 -5.02
CA GLU A 26 0.94 -12.04 -5.54
C GLU A 26 -0.41 -12.62 -6.01
N SER A 27 -0.33 -13.67 -6.83
CA SER A 27 -1.50 -14.40 -7.34
C SER A 27 -2.47 -13.54 -8.16
N VAL A 28 -1.99 -12.48 -8.80
CA VAL A 28 -2.79 -11.60 -9.69
C VAL A 28 -3.45 -12.37 -10.84
N LYS A 29 -2.86 -13.50 -11.26
CA LYS A 29 -3.40 -14.42 -12.29
C LYS A 29 -4.65 -15.19 -11.84
N SER A 30 -5.01 -15.19 -10.55
CA SER A 30 -6.26 -15.80 -10.09
C SER A 30 -7.50 -14.94 -10.45
N PHE A 31 -7.27 -13.70 -10.91
CA PHE A 31 -8.30 -12.79 -11.41
C PHE A 31 -8.45 -12.81 -12.93
N SER A 32 -7.47 -13.35 -13.66
CA SER A 32 -7.51 -13.39 -15.13
C SER A 32 -8.44 -14.50 -15.61
N GLY A 33 -9.75 -14.22 -15.63
CA GLY A 33 -10.63 -14.68 -16.70
C GLY A 33 -10.44 -13.82 -17.96
N ASP A 34 -11.40 -13.86 -18.90
CA ASP A 34 -11.39 -13.05 -20.14
C ASP A 34 -11.60 -11.53 -19.92
N ASP A 35 -11.47 -11.01 -18.69
CA ASP A 35 -11.65 -9.57 -18.41
C ASP A 35 -10.30 -8.82 -18.43
N SER A 36 -10.08 -8.10 -19.53
CA SER A 36 -8.91 -7.23 -19.74
C SER A 36 -8.71 -6.16 -18.65
N ASN A 37 -9.74 -5.84 -17.85
CA ASN A 37 -9.61 -4.91 -16.74
C ASN A 37 -8.86 -5.50 -15.53
N MET A 38 -8.77 -6.83 -15.45
CA MET A 38 -8.04 -7.56 -14.40
C MET A 38 -6.64 -7.99 -14.85
N GLU A 39 -6.08 -7.29 -15.85
CA GLU A 39 -4.69 -7.47 -16.25
C GLU A 39 -3.72 -6.87 -15.23
N ARG A 40 -2.50 -7.41 -15.22
CA ARG A 40 -1.43 -6.97 -14.29
C ARG A 40 -1.23 -5.45 -14.30
N ASP A 41 -1.28 -4.84 -15.47
CA ASP A 41 -1.03 -3.41 -15.64
C ASP A 41 -2.10 -2.55 -14.92
N SER A 42 -3.35 -2.99 -14.92
CA SER A 42 -4.44 -2.34 -14.16
C SER A 42 -4.13 -2.31 -12.66
N PHE A 43 -3.63 -3.42 -12.09
CA PHE A 43 -3.22 -3.47 -10.69
C PHE A 43 -2.02 -2.56 -10.41
N VAL A 44 -1.03 -2.51 -11.32
CA VAL A 44 0.12 -1.62 -11.17
C VAL A 44 -0.31 -0.16 -11.17
N VAL A 45 -1.20 0.25 -12.07
CA VAL A 45 -1.73 1.62 -12.10
C VAL A 45 -2.51 1.93 -10.83
N GLY A 46 -3.46 1.08 -10.46
CA GLY A 46 -4.28 1.28 -9.25
C GLY A 46 -3.45 1.36 -7.97
N TRP A 47 -2.47 0.47 -7.80
CA TRP A 47 -1.58 0.53 -6.63
C TRP A 47 -0.68 1.76 -6.62
N ASN A 48 -0.20 2.22 -7.78
CA ASN A 48 0.57 3.45 -7.85
C ASN A 48 -0.28 4.65 -7.40
N ASP A 49 -1.53 4.75 -7.83
CA ASP A 49 -2.43 5.84 -7.44
C ASP A 49 -2.74 5.78 -5.93
N ILE A 50 -3.05 4.59 -5.41
CA ILE A 50 -3.31 4.39 -3.98
C ILE A 50 -2.09 4.76 -3.14
N ILE A 51 -0.89 4.26 -3.47
CA ILE A 51 0.28 4.41 -2.59
C ILE A 51 0.98 5.76 -2.78
N LYS A 52 1.13 6.23 -4.02
CA LYS A 52 1.92 7.45 -4.31
C LYS A 52 1.11 8.72 -4.15
N SER A 53 -0.21 8.66 -4.34
CA SER A 53 -1.10 9.81 -4.15
C SER A 53 -1.96 9.64 -2.90
N LEU A 54 -2.93 8.72 -2.90
CA LEU A 54 -4.00 8.71 -1.90
C LEU A 54 -3.47 8.50 -0.47
N LEU A 55 -2.61 7.51 -0.27
CA LEU A 55 -2.01 7.20 1.03
C LEU A 55 -1.06 8.33 1.48
N LYS A 56 -0.26 8.86 0.55
CA LYS A 56 0.66 9.96 0.83
C LYS A 56 -0.12 11.22 1.24
N ASP A 57 -1.19 11.54 0.55
CA ASP A 57 -2.05 12.68 0.85
C ASP A 57 -2.80 12.48 2.16
N TYR A 58 -3.31 11.28 2.41
CA TYR A 58 -3.97 10.94 3.67
C TYR A 58 -3.01 11.13 4.84
N VAL A 59 -1.81 10.54 4.79
CA VAL A 59 -0.81 10.65 5.87
C VAL A 59 -0.26 12.06 5.98
N GLY A 60 -0.04 12.77 4.87
CA GLY A 60 0.48 14.14 4.86
C GLY A 60 -0.51 15.17 5.42
N LYS A 61 -1.81 14.86 5.41
CA LYS A 61 -2.86 15.67 6.05
C LYS A 61 -3.00 15.42 7.55
N ILE A 62 -2.36 14.38 8.10
CA ILE A 62 -2.38 14.13 9.55
C ILE A 62 -1.47 15.17 10.21
N PRO A 63 -2.03 16.18 10.93
CA PRO A 63 -1.23 17.30 11.42
C PRO A 63 -0.30 16.92 12.58
N GLU A 64 -0.43 15.73 13.17
CA GLU A 64 0.18 15.38 14.46
C GLU A 64 0.76 13.94 14.48
N ARG A 65 1.99 13.79 13.97
CA ARG A 65 2.98 12.89 14.59
C ARG A 65 3.67 13.59 15.77
N ILE A 66 2.96 14.42 16.54
CA ILE A 66 3.52 15.31 17.58
C ILE A 66 3.23 14.85 19.02
N ASP A 67 2.17 14.07 19.34
CA ASP A 67 1.78 13.89 20.76
C ASP A 67 1.99 12.51 21.42
N TYR A 68 2.31 11.42 20.71
CA TYR A 68 2.34 10.07 21.33
C TYR A 68 3.70 9.58 21.88
N LEU A 69 4.73 10.43 21.96
CA LEU A 69 5.99 10.10 22.67
C LEU A 69 6.31 11.07 23.83
N ILE A 70 5.33 11.86 24.29
CA ILE A 70 5.31 12.32 25.69
C ILE A 70 4.23 11.52 26.43
N GLN A 71 4.53 10.26 26.72
CA GLN A 71 4.14 9.69 28.01
C GLN A 71 5.39 9.15 28.68
N LYS A 72 6.13 10.08 29.29
CA LYS A 72 6.86 9.78 30.52
C LYS A 72 5.79 9.66 31.61
N LEU A 73 5.57 8.46 32.13
CA LEU A 73 4.90 8.25 33.41
C LEU A 73 5.76 7.29 34.24
N SER A 74 6.34 7.89 35.29
CA SER A 74 7.06 7.34 36.46
C SER A 74 8.01 6.17 36.24
#